data_AF-A0A527ZBE2-F1
#
_entry.id   AF-A0A527ZBE2-F1
#
_cell.length_a   1.000
_cell.length_b   1.000
_cell.length_c   1.000
_cell.angle_alpha   90.00
_cell.angle_beta   90.00
_cell.angle_gamma   90.00
#
_symmetry.space_group_name_H-M   'P 1'
#
loop_
_entity.id
_entity.type
_entity.pdbx_description
1 polymer ?
#
loop_
_entity_poly.entity_id
_entity_poly.type
_entity_poly.pdbx_seq_one_letter_code
_entity_poly.pdbx_strand_id
1 'polypeptide(L)' 'ALKRRRRGSVIRIEFDKLMPAELREFVAGELGVSSSRISVLTGPLALSQISEIVAIARDDLKFQPYNPRFPERIR' A
#
# COMPACT_ATOMS: atom_id res chain seq x y z
N ALA A 1 -18.27 11.54 26.40
CA ALA A 1 -18.62 11.88 25.01
C ALA A 1 -17.82 11.00 24.06
N LEU A 2 -18.55 10.27 23.21
CA LEU A 2 -18.09 9.13 22.41
C LEU A 2 -16.93 9.51 21.47
N LYS A 3 -15.86 8.72 21.48
CA LYS A 3 -14.65 8.82 20.65
C LYS A 3 -15.06 8.68 19.17
N ARG A 4 -15.45 9.80 18.55
CA ARG A 4 -15.87 9.87 17.15
C ARG A 4 -14.67 9.41 16.30
N ARG A 5 -14.75 8.23 15.69
CA ARG A 5 -13.79 7.80 14.66
C ARG A 5 -13.83 8.85 13.55
N ARG A 6 -12.83 9.72 13.50
CA ARG A 6 -12.53 10.48 12.27
C ARG A 6 -12.09 9.44 11.25
N ARG A 7 -12.98 9.06 10.32
CA ARG A 7 -12.54 8.30 9.13
C ARG A 7 -11.49 9.17 8.46
N GLY A 8 -10.28 8.63 8.29
CA GLY A 8 -9.21 9.34 7.59
C GLY A 8 -9.72 9.78 6.22
N SER A 9 -9.32 10.97 5.77
CA SER A 9 -9.63 11.42 4.42
C SER A 9 -8.87 10.55 3.42
N VAL A 10 -9.55 10.06 2.37
CA VAL A 10 -8.92 9.27 1.32
C VAL A 10 -7.98 10.17 0.52
N ILE A 11 -6.69 9.83 0.51
CA ILE A 11 -5.64 10.63 -0.15
C ILE A 11 -5.47 10.21 -1.61
N ARG A 12 -5.60 8.91 -1.91
CA ARG A 12 -5.51 8.34 -3.26
C ARG A 12 -6.33 7.06 -3.35
N ILE A 13 -7.00 6.84 -4.48
CA ILE A 13 -7.63 5.56 -4.83
C ILE A 13 -6.92 5.02 -6.06
N GLU A 14 -6.60 3.74 -6.02
CA GLU A 14 -6.05 2.99 -7.16
C GLU A 14 -7.09 1.99 -7.64
N PHE A 15 -7.41 2.03 -8.93
CA PHE A 15 -8.28 1.06 -9.57
C PHE A 15 -7.50 0.24 -10.58
N ASP A 16 -7.90 -1.02 -10.73
CA ASP A 16 -7.45 -1.87 -11.82
C ASP A 16 -8.05 -1.37 -13.16
N LYS A 17 -7.25 -1.43 -14.23
CA LYS A 17 -7.69 -1.11 -15.59
C LYS A 17 -8.85 -1.98 -16.09
N LEU A 18 -8.97 -3.21 -15.63
CA LEU A 18 -10.07 -4.12 -15.96
C LEU A 18 -11.39 -3.72 -15.31
N MET A 19 -11.38 -2.80 -14.35
CA MET A 19 -12.58 -2.34 -13.68
C MET A 19 -13.39 -1.40 -14.60
N PRO A 20 -14.68 -1.69 -14.87
CA PRO A 20 -15.54 -0.82 -15.67
C PRO A 20 -15.59 0.61 -15.14
N ALA A 21 -15.70 1.60 -16.04
CA ALA A 21 -15.70 3.01 -15.68
C ALA A 21 -16.85 3.37 -14.74
N GLU A 22 -18.06 2.88 -15.01
CA GLU A 22 -19.26 3.10 -14.20
C GLU A 22 -19.07 2.62 -12.75
N LEU A 23 -18.43 1.46 -12.57
CA LEU A 23 -18.17 0.92 -11.23
C LEU A 23 -17.10 1.74 -10.48
N ARG A 24 -16.11 2.27 -11.18
CA ARG A 24 -15.11 3.17 -10.60
C ARG A 24 -15.74 4.48 -10.13
N GLU A 25 -16.63 5.05 -10.94
CA GLU A 25 -17.37 6.27 -10.60
C GLU A 25 -18.30 6.06 -9.41
N PHE A 26 -19.03 4.94 -9.37
CA PHE A 26 -19.87 4.58 -8.24
C PHE A 26 -19.07 4.51 -6.92
N VAL A 27 -17.96 3.76 -6.91
CA VAL A 27 -17.12 3.61 -5.71
C VAL A 27 -16.47 4.94 -5.29
N ALA A 28 -16.00 5.73 -6.26
CA ALA A 28 -15.42 7.05 -5.98
C ALA A 28 -16.45 8.03 -5.39
N GLY A 29 -17.71 7.98 -5.88
CA GLY A 29 -18.83 8.75 -5.37
C GLY A 29 -19.17 8.42 -3.93
N GLU A 30 -19.30 7.14 -3.60
CA GLU A 30 -19.58 6.67 -2.23
C GLU A 30 -18.46 7.02 -1.23
N LEU A 31 -17.21 7.07 -1.70
CA LEU A 31 -16.06 7.46 -0.88
C LEU A 31 -15.84 8.99 -0.82
N GLY A 32 -16.62 9.77 -1.57
CA GLY A 32 -16.51 11.24 -1.61
C GLY A 32 -15.16 11.73 -2.14
N VAL A 33 -14.54 10.99 -3.06
CA VAL A 33 -13.19 11.27 -3.55
C VAL A 33 -13.24 11.99 -4.89
N SER A 34 -12.51 13.11 -4.99
CA SER A 34 -12.35 13.84 -6.25
C SER A 34 -11.63 13.00 -7.30
N SER A 35 -12.02 13.15 -8.57
CA SER A 35 -11.41 12.47 -9.71
C SER A 35 -9.90 12.73 -9.85
N SER A 36 -9.40 13.85 -9.31
CA SER A 36 -7.96 14.17 -9.28
C SER A 36 -7.14 13.23 -8.40
N ARG A 37 -7.77 12.44 -7.52
CA ARG A 37 -7.13 11.47 -6.62
C ARG A 37 -7.31 10.02 -7.06
N ILE A 38 -7.87 9.80 -8.25
CA ILE A 38 -8.09 8.49 -8.83
C ILE A 38 -6.93 8.16 -9.77
N SER A 39 -6.31 7.01 -9.59
CA SER A 39 -5.26 6.48 -10.47
C SER A 39 -5.67 5.11 -10.98
N VAL A 40 -5.65 4.93 -12.30
CA VAL A 40 -5.93 3.62 -12.92
C VAL A 40 -4.59 2.99 -13.27
N LEU A 41 -4.29 1.87 -12.65
CA LEU A 41 -3.03 1.17 -12.82
C LEU A 41 -3.24 -0.06 -13.71
N THR A 42 -2.23 -0.39 -14.51
CA THR A 42 -2.18 -1.65 -15.26
C THR A 42 -1.24 -2.59 -14.50
N GLY A 43 -1.78 -3.69 -13.97
CA GLY A 43 -1.02 -4.67 -13.21
C GLY A 43 -1.41 -4.73 -11.72
N PRO A 44 -0.65 -5.47 -10.90
CA PRO A 44 -1.01 -5.74 -9.51
C PRO A 44 -1.09 -4.46 -8.68
N LEU A 45 -2.20 -4.31 -7.97
CA LEU A 45 -2.37 -3.26 -6.97
C LEU A 45 -1.60 -3.62 -5.69
N ALA A 46 -1.28 -2.61 -4.89
CA ALA A 46 -0.64 -2.78 -3.58
C ALA A 46 0.68 -3.57 -3.61
N LEU A 47 1.60 -3.24 -4.54
CA LEU A 47 2.93 -3.87 -4.63
C LEU A 47 3.73 -3.87 -3.32
N SER A 48 3.44 -2.96 -2.39
CA SER A 48 4.02 -2.97 -1.04
C SER A 48 3.71 -4.26 -0.25
N GLN A 49 2.58 -4.92 -0.49
CA GLN A 49 2.21 -6.19 0.15
C GLN A 49 3.13 -7.35 -0.28
N ILE A 50 3.86 -7.22 -1.39
CA ILE A 50 4.86 -8.22 -1.80
C ILE A 50 5.96 -8.38 -0.72
N SER A 51 6.19 -7.35 0.11
CA SER A 51 7.10 -7.47 1.26
C SER A 51 6.69 -8.57 2.25
N GLU A 52 5.40 -8.93 2.33
CA GLU A 52 4.92 -10.02 3.19
C GLU A 52 5.46 -11.39 2.77
N ILE A 53 5.86 -11.56 1.51
CA ILE A 53 6.47 -12.80 1.01
C ILE A 53 7.75 -13.14 1.78
N VAL A 54 8.47 -12.13 2.29
CA VAL A 54 9.71 -12.32 3.07
C VAL A 54 9.45 -13.06 4.39
N ALA A 55 8.22 -13.05 4.90
CA ALA A 55 7.85 -13.75 6.14
C ALA A 55 7.83 -15.28 6.00
N ILE A 56 7.83 -15.82 4.78
CA ILE A 56 7.80 -17.26 4.53
C ILE A 56 9.11 -17.92 5.01
N ALA A 57 9.02 -19.11 5.60
CA ALA A 57 10.17 -19.89 6.09
C ALA A 57 10.96 -20.56 4.94
N ARG A 58 11.61 -19.73 4.11
CA ARG A 58 12.48 -20.13 2.99
C ARG A 58 13.81 -19.39 3.06
N ASP A 59 14.65 -19.78 4.02
CA ASP A 59 15.93 -19.12 4.26
C ASP A 59 16.94 -19.35 3.12
N ASP A 60 16.72 -20.39 2.32
CA ASP A 60 17.45 -20.65 1.07
C ASP A 60 17.26 -19.57 -0.01
N LEU A 61 16.15 -18.84 0.05
CA LEU A 61 15.80 -17.77 -0.88
C LEU A 61 16.01 -16.36 -0.30
N LYS A 62 16.49 -16.26 0.94
CA LYS A 62 16.71 -14.97 1.63
C LYS A 62 18.17 -14.57 1.59
N PHE A 63 18.41 -13.26 1.58
CA PHE A 63 19.75 -12.74 1.79
C PHE A 63 20.24 -13.08 3.20
N GLN A 64 21.53 -13.36 3.32
CA GLN A 64 22.16 -13.52 4.62
C GLN A 64 22.05 -12.20 5.41
N PRO A 65 21.60 -12.24 6.68
CA PRO A 65 21.49 -11.04 7.50
C PRO A 65 22.83 -10.29 7.54
N TYR A 66 22.80 -9.02 7.13
CA TYR A 66 23.96 -8.15 7.27
C TYR A 66 24.12 -7.78 8.74
N ASN A 67 25.26 -8.13 9.34
CA ASN A 67 25.61 -7.70 10.68
C ASN A 67 26.54 -6.48 10.60
N PRO A 68 26.01 -5.24 10.68
CA PRO A 68 26.84 -4.04 10.59
C PRO A 68 27.83 -4.02 11.76
N ARG A 69 29.12 -4.07 11.45
CA ARG A 69 30.15 -3.81 12.45
C ARG A 69 30.22 -2.31 12.68
N PHE A 70 29.81 -1.87 13.86
CA PHE A 70 30.05 -0.51 14.32
C PHE A 70 31.53 -0.40 14.74
N PRO A 71 32.32 0.50 14.14
CA PRO A 71 33.65 0.79 14.66
C PRO A 71 33.52 1.43 16.05
N GLU A 72 34.43 1.09 16.98
CA GLU A 72 34.45 1.55 18.37
C GLU A 72 34.55 3.08 18.59
N ARG A 73 34.50 3.90 17.53
CA ARG A 73 34.69 5.36 17.61
C ARG A 73 33.63 6.13 16.83
N ILE A 74 32.38 6.04 17.27
CA ILE A 74 31.41 7.12 17.09
C ILE A 74 30.64 7.26 18.41
N ARG A 75 30.99 8.27 19.20
CA ARG A 75 30.24 8.73 20.37
C ARG A 75 29.94 10.21 20.17
#